data_AF-A0A7X4X1H2-F1
#
_entry.id   AF-A0A7X4X1H2-F1
#
_cell.length_a   1.000
_cell.length_b   1.000
_cell.length_c   1.000
_cell.angle_alpha   90.00
_cell.angle_beta   90.00
_cell.angle_gamma   90.00
#
_symmetry.space_group_name_H-M   'P 1'
#
loop_
_entity.id
_entity.type
_entity.pdbx_description
1 polymer ?
#
loop_
_entity_poly.entity_id
_entity_poly.type
_entity_poly.pdbx_seq_one_letter_code
_entity_poly.pdbx_strand_id
1 'polypeptide(L)'
;MFVLPPMLVTIGLLLISNIFMTFAWYAHLRELGHKPWIVAALLSWGIALFEYLFQVPANRIGYTVLNLGQLKILQEVITLSVFVPFALIYMKEPFRMDFVWAGLCLLGAVFFIFRPQILEILTRAIA
;
A
#
# COMPACT_ATOMS: atom_id res chain seq x y z
N MET A 1 12.93 -11.62 18.71
CA MET A 1 13.56 -10.30 18.51
C MET A 1 13.75 -10.14 17.01
N PHE A 2 13.16 -9.13 16.36
CA PHE A 2 13.41 -8.89 14.94
C PHE A 2 14.85 -8.41 14.75
N VAL A 3 15.53 -8.93 13.72
CA VAL A 3 16.90 -8.51 13.39
C VAL A 3 16.91 -7.10 12.75
N LEU A 4 15.77 -6.67 12.19
CA LEU A 4 15.59 -5.37 11.53
C LEU A 4 14.55 -4.50 12.29
N PRO A 5 14.60 -3.16 12.14
CA PRO A 5 13.60 -2.25 12.70
C PRO A 5 12.16 -2.65 12.29
N PRO A 6 11.19 -2.71 13.22
CA PRO A 6 9.82 -3.15 12.93
C PRO A 6 9.14 -2.39 11.79
N MET A 7 9.41 -1.08 11.69
CA MET A 7 8.91 -0.23 10.62
C MET A 7 9.40 -0.67 9.24
N LEU A 8 10.70 -0.96 9.09
CA LEU A 8 11.27 -1.38 7.80
C LEU A 8 10.73 -2.74 7.36
N VAL A 9 10.58 -3.67 8.31
CA VAL A 9 9.96 -4.98 8.07
C VAL A 9 8.51 -4.79 7.62
N THR A 10 7.76 -3.92 8.30
CA THR A 10 6.37 -3.60 7.95
C THR A 10 6.27 -3.04 6.53
N ILE A 11 7.05 -2.03 6.19
CA ILE A 11 7.05 -1.41 4.85
C ILE A 11 7.39 -2.45 3.77
N GLY A 12 8.42 -3.26 3.98
CA GLY A 12 8.83 -4.29 3.03
C GLY A 12 7.74 -5.34 2.78
N LEU A 13 7.12 -5.85 3.85
CA LEU A 13 6.02 -6.82 3.73
C LEU A 13 4.77 -6.20 3.09
N LEU A 14 4.42 -4.96 3.45
CA LEU A 14 3.29 -4.24 2.84
C LEU A 14 3.54 -3.96 1.35
N LEU A 15 4.76 -3.66 0.93
CA LEU A 15 5.11 -3.50 -0.48
C LEU A 15 4.89 -4.79 -1.27
N ILE A 16 5.40 -5.92 -0.75
CA ILE A 16 5.23 -7.24 -1.38
C ILE A 16 3.74 -7.60 -1.44
N SER A 17 3.02 -7.45 -0.33
CA SER A 17 1.57 -7.62 -0.23
C SER A 17 0.84 -6.80 -1.31
N ASN A 18 1.16 -5.52 -1.42
CA ASN A 18 0.48 -4.61 -2.34
C ASN A 18 0.73 -4.92 -3.82
N ILE A 19 1.90 -5.46 -4.17
CA ILE A 19 2.15 -5.99 -5.51
C ILE A 19 1.15 -7.12 -5.80
N PHE A 20 1.03 -8.12 -4.93
CA PHE A 20 0.05 -9.19 -5.10
C PHE A 20 -1.39 -8.65 -5.17
N MET A 21 -1.76 -7.71 -4.29
CA MET A 21 -3.08 -7.05 -4.33
C MET A 21 -3.35 -6.41 -5.69
N THR A 22 -2.41 -5.62 -6.20
CA THR A 22 -2.55 -4.90 -7.47
C THR A 22 -2.76 -5.86 -8.65
N PHE A 23 -2.00 -6.96 -8.69
CA PHE A 23 -2.20 -7.99 -9.72
C PHE A 23 -3.53 -8.73 -9.55
N ALA A 24 -3.91 -9.09 -8.31
CA ALA A 24 -5.18 -9.74 -8.03
C ALA A 24 -6.37 -8.89 -8.49
N TRP A 25 -6.31 -7.57 -8.29
CA TRP A 25 -7.41 -6.65 -8.59
C TRP A 25 -7.51 -6.25 -10.05
N TYR A 26 -6.37 -6.12 -10.74
CA TYR A 26 -6.37 -5.48 -12.05
C TYR A 26 -5.86 -6.38 -13.17
N ALA A 27 -4.90 -7.28 -12.94
CA ALA A 27 -4.25 -8.00 -14.04
C ALA A 27 -5.22 -8.83 -14.90
N HIS A 28 -6.29 -9.34 -14.28
CA HIS A 28 -7.34 -10.06 -15.00
C HIS A 28 -8.07 -9.20 -16.05
N LEU A 29 -8.08 -7.86 -15.91
CA LEU A 29 -8.67 -6.95 -16.91
C LEU A 29 -7.90 -7.03 -18.22
N ARG A 30 -6.57 -7.19 -18.14
CA ARG A 30 -5.70 -7.30 -19.30
C ARG A 30 -5.66 -8.72 -19.86
N GLU A 31 -5.42 -9.72 -18.99
CA GLU A 31 -5.13 -11.09 -19.43
C GLU A 31 -6.39 -11.93 -19.63
N LEU A 32 -7.46 -11.62 -18.90
CA LEU A 32 -8.67 -12.45 -18.80
C LEU A 32 -9.95 -11.69 -19.18
N GLY A 33 -9.84 -10.52 -19.81
CA GLY A 33 -10.99 -9.68 -20.16
C GLY A 33 -12.02 -10.36 -21.09
N HIS A 34 -11.60 -11.40 -21.82
CA HIS A 34 -12.45 -12.21 -22.70
C HIS A 34 -12.97 -13.51 -22.05
N LYS A 35 -12.54 -13.81 -20.81
CA LYS A 35 -12.96 -15.00 -20.06
C LYS A 35 -14.19 -14.67 -19.19
N PRO A 36 -15.00 -15.69 -18.80
CA PRO A 36 -16.06 -15.48 -17.84
C PRO A 36 -15.53 -14.90 -16.52
N TRP A 37 -16.26 -13.96 -15.94
CA TRP A 37 -15.84 -13.25 -14.71
C TRP A 37 -15.51 -14.18 -13.54
N ILE A 38 -16.15 -15.36 -13.48
CA ILE A 38 -15.92 -16.37 -12.44
C ILE A 38 -14.47 -16.89 -12.50
N VAL A 39 -13.94 -17.10 -13.71
CA VAL A 39 -12.55 -17.56 -13.90
C VAL A 39 -11.57 -16.50 -13.42
N ALA A 40 -11.82 -15.24 -13.75
CA ALA A 40 -11.03 -14.12 -13.27
C ALA A 40 -11.08 -14.04 -11.73
N ALA A 41 -12.26 -14.13 -11.13
CA ALA A 41 -12.44 -14.08 -9.68
C ALA A 41 -11.68 -15.20 -8.93
N LEU A 42 -11.75 -16.45 -9.43
CA LEU A 42 -11.06 -17.58 -8.81
C LEU A 42 -9.53 -17.44 -8.88
N LEU A 43 -9.00 -16.99 -10.01
CA LEU A 43 -7.56 -16.74 -10.15
C LEU A 43 -7.11 -15.56 -9.30
N SER A 44 -7.88 -14.47 -9.27
CA SER A 44 -7.64 -13.32 -8.41
C SER A 44 -7.64 -13.69 -6.93
N TRP A 45 -8.54 -14.57 -6.47
CA TRP A 45 -8.53 -15.09 -5.10
C TRP A 45 -7.27 -15.91 -4.80
N GLY A 46 -6.80 -16.71 -5.76
CA GLY A 46 -5.54 -17.43 -5.63
C GLY A 46 -4.36 -16.48 -5.40
N ILE A 47 -4.31 -15.35 -6.11
CA ILE A 47 -3.28 -14.31 -5.93
C ILE A 47 -3.46 -13.57 -4.60
N ALA A 48 -4.70 -13.22 -4.24
CA ALA A 48 -5.02 -12.55 -2.98
C ALA A 48 -4.60 -13.37 -1.76
N LEU A 49 -4.65 -14.70 -1.82
CA LEU A 49 -4.12 -15.54 -0.73
C LEU A 49 -2.65 -15.21 -0.43
N PHE A 50 -1.80 -15.01 -1.44
CA PHE A 50 -0.40 -14.60 -1.24
C PHE A 50 -0.27 -13.20 -0.67
N GLU A 51 -1.09 -12.24 -1.12
CA GLU A 51 -1.18 -10.91 -0.50
C GLU A 51 -1.39 -11.06 1.02
N TYR A 52 -2.42 -11.80 1.44
CA TYR A 52 -2.75 -11.97 2.86
C TYR A 52 -1.62 -12.59 3.69
N LEU A 53 -0.83 -13.50 3.11
CA LEU A 53 0.32 -14.11 3.80
C LEU A 53 1.38 -13.08 4.20
N PHE A 54 1.54 -11.97 3.46
CA PHE A 54 2.43 -10.88 3.82
C PHE A 54 1.72 -9.76 4.58
N GLN A 55 0.47 -9.45 4.20
CA GLN A 55 -0.33 -8.38 4.78
C GLN A 55 -0.59 -8.57 6.28
N VAL A 56 -0.97 -9.78 6.70
CA VAL A 56 -1.30 -10.08 8.10
C VAL A 56 -0.10 -9.92 9.04
N PRO A 57 1.08 -10.53 8.78
CA PRO A 57 2.25 -10.30 9.62
C PRO A 57 2.73 -8.85 9.57
N ALA A 58 2.68 -8.18 8.41
CA ALA A 58 3.04 -6.78 8.30
C ALA A 58 2.21 -5.90 9.23
N ASN A 59 0.89 -6.08 9.22
CA ASN A 59 -0.01 -5.30 10.07
C ASN A 59 0.21 -5.59 11.56
N ARG A 60 0.44 -6.86 11.93
CA ARG A 60 0.73 -7.23 13.32
C ARG A 60 2.03 -6.60 13.83
N ILE A 61 3.08 -6.57 13.00
CA ILE A 61 4.37 -5.95 13.33
C ILE A 61 4.22 -4.42 13.36
N GLY A 62 3.59 -3.84 12.36
CA GLY A 62 3.38 -2.39 12.26
C GLY A 62 2.57 -1.85 13.43
N TYR A 63 1.56 -2.59 13.89
CA TYR A 63 0.71 -2.19 15.02
C TYR A 63 1.43 -2.17 16.37
N THR A 64 2.67 -2.70 16.47
CA THR A 64 3.48 -2.55 17.70
C THR A 64 4.12 -1.16 17.81
N VAL A 65 4.19 -0.39 16.72
CA VAL A 65 4.85 0.93 16.65
C VAL A 65 3.98 2.04 16.06
N LEU A 66 2.93 1.68 15.32
CA LEU A 66 1.97 2.60 14.72
C LEU A 66 0.57 2.34 15.25
N ASN A 67 -0.25 3.39 15.34
CA ASN A 67 -1.69 3.20 15.56
C ASN A 67 -2.39 2.74 14.26
N LEU A 68 -3.67 2.36 14.38
CA LEU A 68 -4.44 1.82 13.25
C LEU A 68 -4.54 2.81 12.09
N GLY A 69 -4.76 4.10 12.38
CA GLY A 69 -4.89 5.14 11.37
C GLY A 69 -3.57 5.37 10.60
N GLN A 70 -2.45 5.44 11.32
CA GLN A 70 -1.12 5.56 10.73
C GLN A 70 -0.78 4.37 9.85
N LEU A 71 -1.08 3.15 10.31
CA LEU A 71 -0.87 1.93 9.55
C LEU A 71 -1.72 1.91 8.27
N LYS A 72 -2.96 2.41 8.32
CA LYS A 72 -3.82 2.52 7.14
C LYS A 72 -3.27 3.54 6.13
N ILE A 73 -2.88 4.74 6.58
CA ILE A 73 -2.32 5.75 5.67
C ILE A 73 -1.01 5.28 5.05
N LEU A 74 -0.15 4.59 5.81
CA LEU A 74 1.06 3.98 5.26
C LEU A 74 0.72 3.04 4.09
N GLN A 75 -0.32 2.22 4.23
CA GLN A 75 -0.78 1.34 3.17
C GLN A 75 -1.34 2.09 1.96
N GLU A 76 -2.06 3.20 2.15
CA GLU A 76 -2.53 4.02 1.03
C GLU A 76 -1.35 4.63 0.24
N VAL A 77 -0.31 5.09 0.94
CA VAL A 77 0.93 5.59 0.31
C VAL A 77 1.61 4.50 -0.50
N ILE A 78 1.71 3.29 0.05
CA ILE A 78 2.26 2.14 -0.65
C ILE A 78 1.39 1.77 -1.85
N THR A 79 0.06 1.79 -1.69
CA THR A 79 -0.90 1.43 -2.73
C THR A 79 -0.76 2.34 -3.94
N LEU A 80 -0.75 3.65 -3.74
CA LEU A 80 -0.56 4.58 -4.86
C LEU A 80 0.84 4.44 -5.48
N SER A 81 1.88 4.27 -4.64
CA SER A 81 3.26 4.11 -5.09
C SER A 81 3.48 2.86 -5.96
N VAL A 82 2.77 1.76 -5.68
CA VAL A 82 2.85 0.51 -6.45
C VAL A 82 1.90 0.55 -7.66
N PHE A 83 0.71 1.12 -7.48
CA PHE A 83 -0.30 1.20 -8.52
C PHE A 83 0.15 2.04 -9.71
N VAL A 84 0.80 3.19 -9.50
CA VAL A 84 1.22 4.07 -10.61
C VAL A 84 2.20 3.36 -11.57
N PRO A 85 3.32 2.76 -11.13
CA PRO A 85 4.18 1.95 -12.00
C PRO A 85 3.43 0.80 -12.67
N PHE A 86 2.52 0.12 -11.96
CA PHE A 86 1.71 -0.94 -12.53
C PHE A 86 0.82 -0.43 -13.67
N ALA A 87 0.12 0.69 -13.49
CA ALA A 87 -0.74 1.28 -14.50
C ALA A 87 0.06 1.67 -15.77
N LEU A 88 1.21 2.32 -15.60
CA LEU A 88 2.03 2.78 -16.72
C LEU A 88 2.74 1.63 -17.45
N ILE A 89 3.39 0.73 -16.71
CA ILE A 89 4.29 -0.27 -17.27
C ILE A 89 3.51 -1.53 -17.67
N TYR A 90 2.66 -2.02 -16.77
CA TYR A 90 1.89 -3.23 -17.01
C TYR A 90 0.62 -2.92 -17.81
N MET A 91 -0.25 -2.01 -17.36
CA MET A 91 -1.50 -1.71 -18.09
C MET A 91 -1.32 -0.86 -19.34
N LYS A 92 -0.15 -0.24 -19.53
CA LYS A 92 0.13 0.67 -20.66
C LYS A 92 -0.79 1.90 -20.70
N GLU A 93 -1.29 2.30 -19.53
CA GLU A 93 -2.05 3.54 -19.40
C GLU A 93 -1.11 4.75 -19.60
N PRO A 94 -1.57 5.83 -20.27
CA PRO A 94 -0.79 7.05 -20.40
C PRO A 94 -0.60 7.71 -19.03
N PHE A 95 0.56 8.33 -18.84
CA PHE A 95 0.80 9.11 -17.63
C PHE A 95 -0.15 10.31 -17.55
N ARG A 96 -0.81 10.46 -16.41
CA ARG A 96 -1.74 11.56 -16.12
C ARG A 96 -1.28 12.31 -14.88
N MET A 97 -1.36 13.65 -14.93
CA MET A 97 -1.06 14.52 -13.78
C MET A 97 -1.97 14.24 -12.59
N ASP A 98 -3.14 13.63 -12.82
CA ASP A 98 -4.08 13.18 -11.80
C ASP A 98 -3.42 12.30 -10.73
N PHE A 99 -2.42 11.47 -11.10
CA PHE A 99 -1.66 10.67 -10.14
C PHE A 99 -0.78 11.52 -9.21
N VAL A 100 -0.22 12.61 -9.73
CA VAL A 100 0.58 13.55 -8.93
C VAL A 100 -0.32 14.29 -7.96
N TRP A 101 -1.47 14.79 -8.44
CA TRP A 101 -2.45 15.45 -7.58
C TRP A 101 -2.97 14.53 -6.47
N ALA A 102 -3.28 13.27 -6.80
CA ALA A 102 -3.64 12.27 -5.80
C ALA A 102 -2.53 12.05 -4.76
N GLY A 103 -1.27 11.98 -5.19
CA GLY A 103 -0.12 11.88 -4.30
C GLY A 103 0.01 13.10 -3.37
N LEU A 104 -0.18 14.31 -3.89
CA LEU A 104 -0.17 15.54 -3.09
C LEU A 104 -1.31 15.59 -2.07
N CYS A 105 -2.52 15.17 -2.45
CA CYS A 105 -3.63 15.03 -1.50
C CYS A 105 -3.30 14.02 -0.40
N LEU A 106 -2.61 12.93 -0.74
CA LEU A 106 -2.22 11.90 0.21
C LEU A 106 -1.15 12.38 1.20
N LEU A 107 -0.26 13.29 0.80
CA LEU A 107 0.65 13.97 1.74
C LEU A 107 -0.12 14.77 2.80
N GLY A 108 -1.25 15.38 2.43
CA GLY A 108 -2.17 16.00 3.39
C GLY A 108 -2.71 14.99 4.41
N ALA A 109 -3.15 13.82 3.94
CA ALA A 109 -3.61 12.74 4.82
C ALA A 109 -2.51 12.24 5.78
N VAL A 110 -1.27 12.09 5.28
CA VAL A 110 -0.09 11.77 6.09
C VAL A 110 0.11 12.83 7.17
N PHE A 111 0.11 14.13 6.80
CA PHE A 111 0.28 15.19 7.78
C PHE A 111 -0.77 15.13 8.90
N PHE A 112 -2.06 15.00 8.57
CA PHE A 112 -3.12 15.00 9.58
C PHE A 112 -3.08 13.79 10.52
N ILE A 113 -2.77 12.60 9.99
CA ILE A 113 -2.71 11.37 10.78
C ILE A 113 -1.46 11.30 11.67
N PHE A 114 -0.37 11.94 11.27
CA PHE A 114 0.88 12.02 12.05
C PHE A 114 1.04 13.34 12.84
N ARG A 115 0.06 14.26 12.76
CA ARG A 115 0.10 15.58 13.40
C ARG A 115 0.46 15.53 14.89
N PRO A 116 -0.13 14.65 15.73
CA PRO A 116 0.20 14.63 17.17
C PRO A 116 1.68 14.38 17.43
N GLN A 117 2.28 13.40 16.73
CA GLN A 117 3.69 13.06 16.87
C GLN A 117 4.60 14.18 16.35
N ILE A 118 4.22 14.83 15.25
CA ILE A 118 4.96 15.97 14.70
C ILE A 118 4.99 17.12 15.72
N LEU A 119 3.84 17.45 16.32
CA LEU A 119 3.78 18.51 17.34
C LEU A 119 4.61 18.16 18.57
N GLU A 120 4.56 16.92 19.05
CA GLU A 120 5.39 16.45 20.16
C GLU A 120 6.88 16.61 19.89
N ILE A 121 7.34 16.24 18.68
CA ILE A 121 8.74 16.40 18.25
C ILE A 121 9.12 17.89 18.21
N LEU A 122 8.28 18.74 17.62
CA LEU A 122 8.55 20.17 17.51
C LEU A 122 8.63 20.84 18.87
N THR A 123 7.73 20.50 19.79
CA THR A 123 7.77 21.04 21.17
C THR A 123 9.05 20.62 21.88
N ARG A 124 9.50 19.38 21.72
CA ARG A 124 10.78 18.91 22.29
C ARG A 124 12.01 19.56 21.69
N ALA A 125 11.96 20.00 20.43
CA ALA A 125 13.09 20.65 19.77
C ALA A 125 13.25 22.14 20.15
N ILE A 126 12.18 22.76 20.66
CA ILE A 126 12.15 24.18 21.02
C ILE A 126 12.33 24.39 22.55
N ALA A 127 12.15 23.33 23.34
CA ALA A 127 12.41 23.29 24.78
C ALA A 127 13.87 22.95 25.08
#